data_AF-A0A3D1EXX3-F1
#
_entry.id   AF-A0A3D1EXX3-F1
#
_cell.length_a   1.000
_cell.length_b   1.000
_cell.length_c   1.000
_cell.angle_alpha   90.00
_cell.angle_beta   90.00
_cell.angle_gamma   90.00
#
_symmetry.space_group_name_H-M   'P 1'
#
loop_
_entity.id
_entity.type
_entity.pdbx_description
1 polymer ?
#
loop_
_entity_poly.entity_id
_entity_poly.type
_entity_poly.pdbx_seq_one_letter_code
_entity_poly.pdbx_strand_id
1 'polypeptide(L)'
;WGTALHDRYLLPHYVSEDFNQVLRDLNAAGMSFHADWFATHFEFRYPVMGRVTYDGVTIELRQAIEPWLVLGEEATQGGTARYVDSSLERVQIKVTGMIEGRHAVSVNRVELPLTPTGEPGTFVAGLRFRAWQPPNCLHPTIPVHAPLVVDLFDRFNSRAIGGCTYYVSHPGGRSHEVFPVNALEAETRRVERFHSIGHTPGPIQVRQLERSSEMPVTLDLRRLPLQ
;
A
#
# COMPACT_ATOMS: atom_id res chain seq x y z
N TRP A 1 9.82 13.51 14.94
CA TRP A 1 9.23 12.63 13.91
C TRP A 1 10.08 11.41 13.59
N GLY A 2 11.43 11.42 13.69
CA GLY A 2 12.25 10.20 13.68
C GLY A 2 11.91 9.23 12.52
N THR A 3 11.93 7.91 12.77
CA THR A 3 11.51 6.91 11.78
C THR A 3 10.01 6.94 11.50
N ALA A 4 9.19 7.48 12.41
CA ALA A 4 7.74 7.56 12.24
C ALA A 4 7.33 8.41 11.02
N LEU A 5 8.17 9.36 10.59
CA LEU A 5 7.96 10.12 9.36
C LEU A 5 7.91 9.20 8.13
N HIS A 6 8.82 8.21 8.05
CA HIS A 6 8.94 7.27 6.94
C HIS A 6 8.10 5.99 7.12
N ASP A 7 7.35 5.90 8.21
CA ASP A 7 6.47 4.78 8.52
C ASP A 7 5.00 5.22 8.46
N ARG A 8 4.55 6.05 9.42
CA ARG A 8 3.14 6.46 9.55
C ARG A 8 2.76 7.54 8.56
N TYR A 9 3.54 8.63 8.50
CA TYR A 9 3.16 9.85 7.76
C TYR A 9 3.40 9.76 6.24
N LEU A 10 3.65 8.55 5.75
CA LEU A 10 3.56 8.19 4.34
C LEU A 10 2.25 7.46 4.00
N LEU A 11 1.46 7.05 5.00
CA LEU A 11 0.21 6.32 4.82
C LEU A 11 -0.99 7.28 4.87
N PRO A 12 -1.99 7.10 3.98
CA PRO A 12 -3.17 7.96 3.89
C PRO A 12 -3.88 8.19 5.22
N HIS A 13 -4.03 7.17 6.05
CA HIS A 13 -4.75 7.27 7.32
C HIS A 13 -4.12 8.32 8.25
N TYR A 14 -2.83 8.20 8.54
CA TYR A 14 -2.15 9.13 9.45
C TYR A 14 -2.01 10.53 8.84
N VAL A 15 -1.87 10.64 7.52
CA VAL A 15 -1.88 11.95 6.85
C VAL A 15 -3.25 12.62 6.96
N SER A 16 -4.34 11.84 6.83
CA SER A 16 -5.70 12.35 7.02
C SER A 16 -5.94 12.82 8.45
N GLU A 17 -5.49 12.05 9.45
CA GLU A 17 -5.61 12.43 10.86
C GLU A 17 -4.86 13.73 11.18
N ASP A 18 -3.60 13.82 10.72
CA ASP A 18 -2.76 15.00 10.91
C ASP A 18 -3.35 16.24 10.19
N PHE A 19 -3.79 16.07 8.95
CA PHE A 19 -4.44 17.15 8.20
C PHE A 19 -5.73 17.63 8.90
N ASN A 20 -6.55 16.70 9.40
CA ASN A 20 -7.76 17.06 10.14
C ASN A 20 -7.45 17.78 11.46
N GLN A 21 -6.28 17.53 12.08
CA GLN A 21 -5.83 18.33 13.22
C GLN A 21 -5.53 19.77 12.80
N VAL A 22 -4.83 19.99 11.70
CA VAL A 22 -4.59 21.33 11.16
C VAL A 22 -5.90 22.06 10.88
N LEU A 23 -6.88 21.39 10.27
CA LEU A 23 -8.20 21.99 10.03
C LEU A 23 -8.88 22.39 11.34
N ARG A 24 -8.81 21.57 12.39
CA ARG A 24 -9.35 21.92 13.72
C ARG A 24 -8.69 23.17 14.28
N ASP A 25 -7.38 23.29 14.17
CA ASP A 25 -6.63 24.45 14.67
C ASP A 25 -7.00 25.74 13.92
N LEU A 26 -7.17 25.65 12.59
CA LEU A 26 -7.62 26.77 11.76
C LEU A 26 -9.05 27.21 12.13
N ASN A 27 -9.96 26.27 12.34
CA ASN A 27 -11.33 26.56 12.78
C ASN A 27 -11.34 27.20 14.17
N ALA A 28 -10.50 26.72 15.10
CA ALA A 28 -10.34 27.32 16.42
C ALA A 28 -9.83 28.78 16.35
N ALA A 29 -9.04 29.11 15.32
CA ALA A 29 -8.58 30.46 15.04
C ALA A 29 -9.61 31.32 14.26
N GLY A 30 -10.83 30.82 14.04
CA GLY A 30 -11.91 31.56 13.36
C GLY A 30 -11.89 31.44 11.83
N MET A 31 -11.08 30.55 11.25
CA MET A 31 -11.06 30.27 9.81
C MET A 31 -11.91 29.04 9.49
N SER A 32 -13.07 29.23 8.85
CA SER A 32 -14.05 28.17 8.58
C SER A 32 -13.60 27.22 7.46
N PHE A 33 -12.81 26.21 7.79
CA PHE A 33 -12.39 25.16 6.84
C PHE A 33 -13.12 23.85 7.10
N HIS A 34 -13.67 23.23 6.06
CA HIS A 34 -14.37 21.95 6.14
C HIS A 34 -13.53 20.83 5.52
N ALA A 35 -13.48 19.65 6.16
CA ALA A 35 -12.65 18.53 5.72
C ALA A 35 -13.08 17.98 4.34
N ASP A 36 -14.38 17.98 4.09
CA ASP A 36 -15.04 17.56 2.85
C ASP A 36 -14.63 18.40 1.63
N TRP A 37 -14.16 19.63 1.81
CA TRP A 37 -13.57 20.42 0.71
C TRP A 37 -12.29 19.80 0.14
N PHE A 38 -11.61 18.97 0.93
CA PHE A 38 -10.35 18.32 0.57
C PHE A 38 -10.52 16.86 0.16
N ALA A 39 -11.74 16.31 0.19
CA ALA A 39 -12.00 14.90 -0.13
C ALA A 39 -11.46 14.51 -1.52
N THR A 40 -11.74 15.33 -2.55
CA THR A 40 -11.23 15.08 -3.91
C THR A 40 -9.71 15.14 -4.00
N HIS A 41 -9.08 16.06 -3.26
CA HIS A 41 -7.62 16.18 -3.21
C HIS A 41 -7.00 14.94 -2.57
N PHE A 42 -7.64 14.42 -1.51
CA PHE A 42 -7.21 13.21 -0.83
C PHE A 42 -7.36 11.98 -1.72
N GLU A 43 -8.51 11.82 -2.39
CA GLU A 43 -8.74 10.72 -3.35
C GLU A 43 -7.79 10.79 -4.54
N PHE A 44 -7.47 11.99 -5.03
CA PHE A 44 -6.47 12.17 -6.08
C PHE A 44 -5.06 11.80 -5.61
N ARG A 45 -4.68 12.21 -4.38
CA ARG A 45 -3.34 11.95 -3.84
C ARG A 45 -3.13 10.48 -3.49
N TYR A 46 -4.19 9.81 -3.04
CA TYR A 46 -4.20 8.46 -2.52
C TYR A 46 -5.31 7.64 -3.18
N PRO A 47 -5.25 7.36 -4.48
CA PRO A 47 -6.33 6.66 -5.16
C PRO A 47 -6.56 5.26 -4.58
N VAL A 48 -7.83 4.87 -4.49
CA VAL A 48 -8.22 3.49 -4.18
C VAL A 48 -7.81 2.59 -5.33
N MET A 49 -7.13 1.51 -5.00
CA MET A 49 -6.70 0.49 -5.96
C MET A 49 -7.75 -0.62 -6.08
N GLY A 50 -8.44 -0.95 -4.99
CA GLY A 50 -9.55 -1.89 -4.98
C GLY A 50 -10.07 -2.20 -3.60
N ARG A 51 -11.24 -2.86 -3.56
CA ARG A 51 -11.93 -3.28 -2.33
C ARG A 51 -12.52 -4.67 -2.48
N VAL A 52 -12.49 -5.44 -1.39
CA VAL A 52 -13.20 -6.72 -1.27
C VAL A 52 -13.80 -6.85 0.13
N THR A 53 -14.90 -7.57 0.23
CA THR A 53 -15.56 -7.87 1.52
C THR A 53 -15.84 -9.37 1.61
N TYR A 54 -15.42 -9.98 2.72
CA TYR A 54 -15.71 -11.38 3.05
C TYR A 54 -16.10 -11.49 4.51
N ASP A 55 -17.18 -12.21 4.81
CA ASP A 55 -17.69 -12.42 6.17
C ASP A 55 -17.80 -11.14 7.01
N GLY A 56 -18.23 -10.04 6.37
CA GLY A 56 -18.38 -8.72 7.03
C GLY A 56 -17.07 -7.96 7.26
N VAL A 57 -15.92 -8.50 6.85
CA VAL A 57 -14.62 -7.82 6.89
C VAL A 57 -14.31 -7.23 5.52
N THR A 58 -14.09 -5.92 5.45
CA THR A 58 -13.70 -5.23 4.21
C THR A 58 -12.21 -4.94 4.20
N ILE A 59 -11.55 -5.23 3.09
CA ILE A 59 -10.15 -4.87 2.82
C ILE A 59 -10.15 -3.82 1.70
N GLU A 60 -9.54 -2.67 1.96
CA GLU A 60 -9.28 -1.61 0.98
C GLU A 60 -7.78 -1.47 0.76
N LEU A 61 -7.36 -1.55 -0.50
CA LEU A 61 -6.01 -1.19 -0.93
C LEU A 61 -6.02 0.22 -1.47
N ARG A 62 -5.17 1.08 -0.91
CA ARG A 62 -5.03 2.47 -1.33
C ARG A 62 -3.56 2.78 -1.57
N GLN A 63 -3.26 3.53 -2.64
CA GLN A 63 -1.89 3.99 -2.88
C GLN A 63 -1.44 4.88 -1.72
N ALA A 64 -0.18 4.71 -1.29
CA ALA A 64 0.46 5.52 -0.26
C ALA A 64 1.67 6.26 -0.84
N ILE A 65 2.28 7.15 -0.05
CA ILE A 65 3.48 7.86 -0.47
C ILE A 65 4.68 6.92 -0.37
N GLU A 66 5.46 6.81 -1.44
CA GLU A 66 6.81 6.25 -1.37
C GLU A 66 7.78 7.29 -1.94
N PRO A 67 8.62 7.92 -1.09
CA PRO A 67 9.66 8.81 -1.56
C PRO A 67 10.71 8.02 -2.34
N TRP A 68 10.87 8.32 -3.63
CA TRP A 68 11.92 7.71 -4.43
C TRP A 68 13.28 8.32 -4.10
N LEU A 69 14.22 7.43 -3.78
CA LEU A 69 15.56 7.84 -3.41
C LEU A 69 16.33 8.29 -4.65
N VAL A 70 17.04 9.40 -4.52
CA VAL A 70 17.90 9.92 -5.57
C VAL A 70 19.16 9.05 -5.66
N LEU A 71 19.51 8.64 -6.87
CA LEU A 71 20.72 7.88 -7.17
C LEU A 71 21.92 8.82 -7.42
N GLY A 72 23.11 8.25 -7.51
CA GLY A 72 24.32 9.00 -7.88
C GLY A 72 24.17 9.65 -9.26
N GLU A 73 24.97 10.70 -9.51
CA GLU A 73 25.06 11.27 -10.86
C GLU A 73 25.80 10.31 -11.79
N GLU A 74 25.24 10.12 -12.98
CA GLU A 74 25.82 9.29 -14.03
C GLU A 74 26.15 10.16 -15.26
N ALA A 75 27.28 9.85 -15.89
CA ALA A 75 27.65 10.48 -17.16
C ALA A 75 26.73 9.97 -18.28
N THR A 76 26.24 10.89 -19.10
CA THR A 76 25.42 10.63 -20.28
C THR A 76 26.12 11.20 -21.51
N GLN A 77 25.62 10.87 -22.71
CA GLN A 77 26.24 11.30 -23.97
C GLN A 77 26.33 12.83 -24.16
N GLY A 78 25.57 13.62 -23.38
CA GLY A 78 25.55 15.10 -23.48
C GLY A 78 25.65 15.85 -22.15
N GLY A 79 25.98 15.19 -21.03
CA GLY A 79 26.02 15.81 -19.70
C GLY A 79 25.96 14.81 -18.56
N THR A 80 25.49 15.22 -17.39
CA THR A 80 25.21 14.32 -16.26
C THR A 80 23.70 14.22 -16.01
N ALA A 81 23.24 13.05 -15.61
CA ALA A 81 21.87 12.81 -15.18
C ALA A 81 21.85 12.27 -13.75
N ARG A 82 20.79 12.60 -13.00
CA ARG A 82 20.58 12.06 -11.67
C ARG A 82 19.25 11.32 -11.65
N TYR A 83 19.33 9.99 -11.59
CA TYR A 83 18.16 9.12 -11.60
C TYR A 83 17.52 9.05 -10.21
N VAL A 84 16.29 8.54 -10.17
CA VAL A 84 15.60 8.18 -8.93
C VAL A 84 15.28 6.69 -8.96
N ASP A 85 15.34 6.06 -7.81
CA ASP A 85 14.92 4.67 -7.66
C ASP A 85 13.38 4.60 -7.59
N SER A 86 12.79 4.45 -8.76
CA SER A 86 11.34 4.30 -8.96
C SER A 86 10.85 2.86 -8.85
N SER A 87 11.72 1.92 -8.47
CA SER A 87 11.41 0.50 -8.38
C SER A 87 10.46 0.14 -7.23
N LEU A 88 10.28 1.05 -6.27
CA LEU A 88 9.56 0.83 -5.04
C LEU A 88 8.22 1.54 -5.03
N GLU A 89 7.24 0.86 -4.45
CA GLU A 89 5.93 1.41 -4.18
C GLU A 89 5.50 1.13 -2.74
N ARG A 90 4.51 1.91 -2.30
CA ARG A 90 3.85 1.74 -1.02
C ARG A 90 2.35 1.76 -1.20
N VAL A 91 1.68 0.87 -0.47
CA VAL A 91 0.23 0.84 -0.35
C VAL A 91 -0.15 0.83 1.12
N GLN A 92 -1.29 1.41 1.44
CA GLN A 92 -1.97 1.19 2.71
C GLN A 92 -3.06 0.15 2.50
N ILE A 93 -3.06 -0.85 3.36
CA ILE A 93 -4.16 -1.78 3.51
C ILE A 93 -4.97 -1.30 4.71
N LYS A 94 -6.22 -0.88 4.48
CA LYS A 94 -7.20 -0.59 5.52
C LYS A 94 -8.17 -1.76 5.63
N VAL A 95 -8.42 -2.23 6.84
CA VAL A 95 -9.33 -3.34 7.14
C VAL A 95 -10.41 -2.82 8.09
N THR A 96 -11.69 -3.07 7.78
CA THR A 96 -12.83 -2.69 8.63
C THR A 96 -13.69 -3.92 8.92
N GLY A 97 -14.38 -3.94 10.06
CA GLY A 97 -15.21 -5.08 10.49
C GLY A 97 -14.40 -6.27 11.02
N MET A 98 -13.10 -6.07 11.29
CA MET A 98 -12.19 -7.11 11.73
C MET A 98 -12.37 -7.40 13.24
N ILE A 99 -12.33 -8.68 13.61
CA ILE A 99 -12.30 -9.13 15.02
C ILE A 99 -10.83 -9.35 15.40
N GLU A 100 -10.35 -8.55 16.35
CA GLU A 100 -8.98 -8.65 16.87
C GLU A 100 -8.73 -10.05 17.45
N GLY A 101 -7.53 -10.59 17.23
CA GLY A 101 -7.14 -11.93 17.68
C GLY A 101 -7.73 -13.10 16.88
N ARG A 102 -8.87 -12.92 16.19
CA ARG A 102 -9.44 -13.93 15.28
C ARG A 102 -8.93 -13.77 13.86
N HIS A 103 -9.09 -12.58 13.30
CA HIS A 103 -8.73 -12.32 11.91
C HIS A 103 -7.25 -11.90 11.81
N ALA A 104 -6.68 -12.09 10.63
CA ALA A 104 -5.41 -11.48 10.21
C ALA A 104 -5.48 -11.15 8.73
N VAL A 105 -4.65 -10.22 8.26
CA VAL A 105 -4.43 -10.01 6.83
C VAL A 105 -2.97 -10.28 6.52
N SER A 106 -2.71 -11.03 5.46
CA SER A 106 -1.36 -11.30 4.99
C SER A 106 -1.19 -10.83 3.56
N VAL A 107 0.04 -10.50 3.19
CA VAL A 107 0.44 -10.25 1.79
C VAL A 107 1.58 -11.18 1.45
N ASN A 108 1.45 -11.92 0.35
CA ASN A 108 2.41 -12.94 -0.08
C ASN A 108 2.76 -13.89 1.08
N ARG A 109 1.73 -14.32 1.84
CA ARG A 109 1.80 -15.19 3.03
C ARG A 109 2.57 -14.62 4.23
N VAL A 110 2.81 -13.31 4.26
CA VAL A 110 3.44 -12.63 5.40
C VAL A 110 2.41 -11.74 6.07
N GLU A 111 2.23 -11.91 7.37
CA GLU A 111 1.25 -11.16 8.13
C GLU A 111 1.56 -9.66 8.15
N LEU A 112 0.55 -8.84 7.91
CA LEU A 112 0.68 -7.39 8.01
C LEU A 112 0.69 -6.94 9.47
N PRO A 113 1.51 -5.94 9.84
CA PRO A 113 1.51 -5.34 11.17
C PRO A 113 0.30 -4.40 11.37
N LEU A 114 -0.91 -4.95 11.30
CA LEU A 114 -2.16 -4.20 11.44
C LEU A 114 -2.17 -3.44 12.76
N THR A 115 -2.45 -2.14 12.66
CA THR A 115 -2.45 -1.19 13.76
C THR A 115 -3.84 -0.56 13.86
N PRO A 116 -4.46 -0.51 15.06
CA PRO A 116 -5.81 0.03 15.23
C PRO A 116 -5.84 1.54 14.93
N THR A 117 -6.95 2.01 14.35
CA THR A 117 -7.14 3.42 13.97
C THR A 117 -7.92 4.23 15.01
N GLY A 118 -8.20 3.66 16.18
CA GLY A 118 -9.10 4.25 17.18
C GLY A 118 -10.60 4.04 16.89
N GLU A 119 -10.96 3.62 15.68
CA GLU A 119 -12.30 3.16 15.34
C GLU A 119 -12.41 1.64 15.60
N PRO A 120 -13.41 1.18 16.37
CA PRO A 120 -13.57 -0.25 16.68
C PRO A 120 -13.66 -1.13 15.44
N GLY A 121 -12.82 -2.17 15.38
CA GLY A 121 -12.78 -3.10 14.25
C GLY A 121 -12.10 -2.56 12.99
N THR A 122 -11.50 -1.36 13.05
CA THR A 122 -10.75 -0.75 11.95
C THR A 122 -9.25 -0.75 12.22
N PHE A 123 -8.49 -1.25 11.26
CA PHE A 123 -7.04 -1.37 11.32
C PHE A 123 -6.40 -0.89 10.01
N VAL A 124 -5.15 -0.44 10.09
CA VAL A 124 -4.33 -0.11 8.93
C VAL A 124 -2.94 -0.72 9.03
N ALA A 125 -2.35 -1.04 7.89
CA ALA A 125 -0.93 -1.32 7.77
C ALA A 125 -0.40 -0.73 6.46
N GLY A 126 0.84 -0.27 6.49
CA GLY A 126 1.63 -0.02 5.30
C GLY A 126 2.20 -1.31 4.74
N LEU A 127 2.31 -1.37 3.42
CA LEU A 127 3.11 -2.37 2.73
C LEU A 127 4.02 -1.65 1.75
N ARG A 128 5.32 -1.89 1.90
CA ARG A 128 6.35 -1.42 0.99
C ARG A 128 6.94 -2.60 0.25
N PHE A 129 7.07 -2.48 -1.06
CA PHE A 129 7.49 -3.57 -1.92
C PHE A 129 8.19 -3.06 -3.17
N ARG A 130 9.01 -3.93 -3.78
CA ARG A 130 9.56 -3.69 -5.12
C ARG A 130 8.50 -4.04 -6.16
N ALA A 131 8.09 -3.04 -6.93
CA ALA A 131 7.03 -3.12 -7.93
C ALA A 131 7.55 -3.53 -9.32
N TRP A 132 8.76 -3.08 -9.67
CA TRP A 132 9.48 -3.44 -10.89
C TRP A 132 10.99 -3.30 -10.67
N GLN A 133 11.80 -3.66 -11.67
CA GLN A 133 13.27 -3.68 -11.53
C GLN A 133 13.92 -2.90 -12.69
N PRO A 134 14.17 -1.59 -12.52
CA PRO A 134 14.93 -0.81 -13.49
C PRO A 134 16.38 -1.30 -13.56
N PRO A 135 17.08 -1.06 -14.69
CA PRO A 135 18.52 -1.32 -14.79
C PRO A 135 19.32 -0.64 -13.68
N ASN A 136 18.91 0.58 -13.30
CA ASN A 136 19.49 1.37 -12.23
C ASN A 136 18.50 1.46 -11.06
N CYS A 137 18.77 0.75 -9.97
CA CYS A 137 18.01 0.85 -8.71
C CYS A 137 18.87 0.47 -7.51
N LEU A 138 18.44 0.87 -6.31
CA LEU A 138 19.09 0.43 -5.08
C LEU A 138 18.72 -1.02 -4.80
N HIS A 139 19.69 -1.78 -4.29
CA HIS A 139 19.55 -3.20 -3.92
C HIS A 139 19.03 -4.06 -5.09
N PRO A 140 19.74 -4.06 -6.24
CA PRO A 140 19.27 -4.71 -7.47
C PRO A 140 19.14 -6.24 -7.35
N THR A 141 19.69 -6.85 -6.30
CA THR A 141 19.56 -8.29 -6.04
C THR A 141 18.23 -8.70 -5.41
N ILE A 142 17.42 -7.74 -4.97
CA ILE A 142 16.08 -8.01 -4.42
C ILE A 142 15.08 -8.04 -5.58
N PRO A 143 14.34 -9.14 -5.83
CA PRO A 143 13.44 -9.27 -6.95
C PRO A 143 12.14 -8.48 -6.76
N VAL A 144 11.32 -8.45 -7.81
CA VAL A 144 9.96 -7.87 -7.81
C VAL A 144 9.04 -8.72 -6.93
N HIS A 145 8.18 -8.08 -6.14
CA HIS A 145 7.24 -8.74 -5.22
C HIS A 145 5.81 -8.84 -5.78
N ALA A 146 5.58 -8.33 -6.98
CA ALA A 146 4.30 -8.38 -7.65
C ALA A 146 4.08 -9.76 -8.33
N PRO A 147 2.83 -10.27 -8.38
CA PRO A 147 1.63 -9.66 -7.82
C PRO A 147 1.59 -9.74 -6.29
N LEU A 148 0.84 -8.81 -5.68
CA LEU A 148 0.54 -8.82 -4.26
C LEU A 148 -0.70 -9.66 -4.03
N VAL A 149 -0.54 -10.83 -3.41
CA VAL A 149 -1.66 -11.70 -3.02
C VAL A 149 -2.03 -11.37 -1.58
N VAL A 150 -3.20 -10.78 -1.39
CA VAL A 150 -3.71 -10.36 -0.08
C VAL A 150 -4.74 -11.37 0.40
N ASP A 151 -4.48 -11.99 1.55
CA ASP A 151 -5.34 -13.01 2.15
C ASP A 151 -5.95 -12.51 3.46
N LEU A 152 -7.27 -12.58 3.59
CA LEU A 152 -7.97 -12.52 4.88
C LEU A 152 -7.93 -13.90 5.52
N PHE A 153 -7.35 -14.01 6.71
CA PHE A 153 -7.10 -15.27 7.39
C PHE A 153 -7.90 -15.38 8.69
N ASP A 154 -8.52 -16.54 8.91
CA ASP A 154 -9.09 -16.92 10.20
C ASP A 154 -8.06 -17.73 10.99
N ARG A 155 -7.51 -17.14 12.05
CA ARG A 155 -6.51 -17.80 12.92
C ARG A 155 -7.07 -19.00 13.65
N PHE A 156 -8.35 -18.96 14.01
CA PHE A 156 -8.96 -20.03 14.80
C PHE A 156 -9.12 -21.30 13.96
N ASN A 157 -9.37 -21.13 12.66
CA ASN A 157 -9.57 -22.23 11.72
C ASN A 157 -8.35 -22.49 10.81
N SER A 158 -7.26 -21.75 10.97
CA SER A 158 -6.04 -21.84 10.16
C SER A 158 -6.29 -21.86 8.64
N ARG A 159 -7.21 -21.03 8.15
CA ARG A 159 -7.57 -20.98 6.71
C ARG A 159 -7.82 -19.57 6.20
N ALA A 160 -7.60 -19.36 4.91
CA ALA A 160 -8.07 -18.15 4.23
C ALA A 160 -9.61 -18.13 4.18
N ILE A 161 -10.20 -17.00 4.56
CA ILE A 161 -11.63 -16.71 4.39
C ILE A 161 -11.90 -16.22 2.96
N GLY A 162 -10.96 -15.43 2.42
CA GLY A 162 -11.02 -14.83 1.10
C GLY A 162 -9.83 -13.91 0.89
N GLY A 163 -9.85 -13.11 -0.17
CA GLY A 163 -8.77 -12.17 -0.45
C GLY A 163 -8.80 -11.62 -1.87
N CYS A 164 -7.78 -10.87 -2.24
CA CYS A 164 -7.66 -10.23 -3.54
C CYS A 164 -6.21 -10.24 -4.01
N THR A 165 -6.02 -10.03 -5.32
CA THR A 165 -4.69 -9.94 -5.93
C THR A 165 -4.53 -8.62 -6.64
N TYR A 166 -3.43 -7.92 -6.35
CA TYR A 166 -3.06 -6.68 -7.03
C TYR A 166 -1.82 -6.88 -7.90
N TYR A 167 -1.87 -6.39 -9.13
CA TYR A 167 -0.77 -6.42 -10.09
C TYR A 167 -0.20 -5.02 -10.28
N VAL A 168 1.12 -4.89 -10.45
CA VAL A 168 1.75 -3.59 -10.73
C VAL A 168 1.55 -3.17 -12.19
N SER A 169 1.61 -4.14 -13.09
CA SER A 169 1.33 -4.00 -14.52
C SER A 169 0.13 -4.87 -14.91
N HIS A 170 -0.38 -4.70 -16.13
CA HIS A 170 -1.49 -5.52 -16.60
C HIS A 170 -1.11 -7.03 -16.54
N PRO A 171 -1.94 -7.91 -15.93
CA PRO A 171 -1.59 -9.32 -15.68
C PRO A 171 -1.18 -10.10 -16.94
N GLY A 172 -1.78 -9.76 -18.08
CA GLY A 172 -1.43 -10.33 -19.39
C GLY A 172 -0.13 -9.79 -20.02
N GLY A 173 0.72 -9.09 -19.27
CA GLY A 173 2.00 -8.56 -19.77
C GLY A 173 1.87 -7.43 -20.80
N ARG A 174 0.70 -6.78 -20.87
CA ARG A 174 0.45 -5.69 -21.83
C ARG A 174 1.13 -4.42 -21.34
N SER A 175 2.10 -3.93 -22.11
CA SER A 175 2.57 -2.54 -22.03
C SER A 175 1.74 -1.70 -23.00
N HIS A 176 1.14 -0.62 -22.52
CA HIS A 176 0.47 0.32 -23.42
C HIS A 176 1.51 1.24 -24.05
N GLU A 177 1.66 1.17 -25.38
CA GLU A 177 2.57 2.05 -26.13
C GLU A 177 2.05 3.49 -26.21
N VAL A 178 0.74 3.67 -26.05
CA VAL A 178 0.05 4.96 -26.12
C VAL A 178 -0.53 5.38 -24.77
N PHE A 179 -0.42 6.68 -24.51
CA PHE A 179 -1.09 7.33 -23.39
C PHE A 179 -2.60 7.09 -23.44
N PRO A 180 -3.28 7.05 -22.28
CA PRO A 180 -4.72 6.93 -22.25
C PRO A 180 -5.36 8.13 -22.97
N VAL A 181 -6.36 7.87 -23.82
CA VAL A 181 -7.04 8.89 -24.62
C VAL A 181 -7.90 9.82 -23.76
N ASN A 182 -8.32 9.35 -22.57
CA ASN A 182 -9.08 10.12 -21.60
C ASN A 182 -8.94 9.58 -20.18
N ALA A 183 -9.54 10.28 -19.21
CA ALA A 183 -9.50 9.91 -17.80
C ALA A 183 -10.18 8.54 -17.52
N LEU A 184 -11.24 8.21 -18.26
CA LEU A 184 -11.96 6.95 -18.11
C LEU A 184 -11.09 5.75 -18.51
N GLU A 185 -10.38 5.84 -19.64
CA GLU A 185 -9.44 4.79 -20.05
C GLU A 185 -8.30 4.64 -19.03
N ALA A 186 -7.76 5.76 -18.53
CA ALA A 186 -6.75 5.75 -17.48
C ALA A 186 -7.26 5.10 -16.18
N GLU A 187 -8.54 5.25 -15.87
CA GLU A 187 -9.20 4.60 -14.74
C GLU A 187 -9.41 3.11 -14.98
N THR A 188 -9.92 2.71 -16.15
CA THR A 188 -10.07 1.30 -16.53
C THR A 188 -8.74 0.56 -16.42
N ARG A 189 -7.66 1.13 -16.98
CA ARG A 189 -6.30 0.55 -16.89
C ARG A 189 -5.80 0.41 -15.44
N ARG A 190 -6.30 1.22 -14.49
CA ARG A 190 -5.99 1.10 -13.06
C ARG A 190 -6.82 0.01 -12.40
N VAL A 191 -8.10 -0.07 -12.72
CA VAL A 191 -9.04 -1.08 -12.18
C VAL A 191 -8.65 -2.49 -12.60
N GLU A 192 -8.20 -2.68 -13.84
CA GLU A 192 -7.73 -3.99 -14.37
C GLU A 192 -6.55 -4.59 -13.59
N ARG A 193 -5.86 -3.78 -12.77
CA ARG A 193 -4.77 -4.25 -11.91
C ARG A 193 -5.24 -4.89 -10.62
N PHE A 194 -6.52 -4.76 -10.27
CA PHE A 194 -7.07 -5.32 -9.04
C PHE A 194 -8.05 -6.44 -9.35
N HIS A 195 -7.76 -7.63 -8.85
CA HIS A 195 -8.64 -8.78 -8.94
C HIS A 195 -9.23 -9.08 -7.57
N SER A 196 -10.56 -9.13 -7.48
CA SER A 196 -11.30 -9.55 -6.27
C SER A 196 -11.26 -11.06 -6.01
N ILE A 197 -10.39 -11.79 -6.71
CA ILE A 197 -10.13 -13.22 -6.61
C ILE A 197 -8.62 -13.45 -6.69
N GLY A 198 -8.18 -14.71 -6.63
CA GLY A 198 -6.76 -15.06 -6.75
C GLY A 198 -5.99 -15.07 -5.43
N HIS A 199 -6.71 -15.06 -4.31
CA HIS A 199 -6.18 -15.33 -2.98
C HIS A 199 -5.69 -16.79 -2.86
N THR A 200 -4.93 -17.10 -1.82
CA THR A 200 -4.37 -18.44 -1.58
C THR A 200 -5.49 -19.40 -1.13
N PRO A 201 -5.82 -20.46 -1.89
CA PRO A 201 -6.87 -21.40 -1.49
C PRO A 201 -6.37 -22.40 -0.44
N GLY A 202 -7.28 -22.86 0.43
CA GLY A 202 -7.04 -23.94 1.39
C GLY A 202 -6.36 -23.50 2.69
N PRO A 203 -5.81 -24.45 3.47
CA PRO A 203 -5.02 -24.14 4.66
C PRO A 203 -3.77 -23.35 4.26
N ILE A 204 -3.51 -22.24 4.96
CA ILE A 204 -2.34 -21.40 4.71
C ILE A 204 -1.53 -21.25 5.98
N GLN A 205 -0.20 -21.37 5.85
CA GLN A 205 0.71 -20.99 6.91
C GLN A 205 1.14 -19.54 6.67
N VAL A 206 0.61 -18.63 7.47
CA VAL A 206 1.01 -17.23 7.43
C VAL A 206 2.26 -17.06 8.30
N ARG A 207 3.32 -16.50 7.73
CA ARG A 207 4.52 -16.14 8.48
C ARG A 207 4.23 -14.89 9.30
N GLN A 208 4.32 -15.02 10.62
CA GLN A 208 4.34 -13.87 11.51
C GLN A 208 5.75 -13.31 11.60
N LEU A 209 5.87 -11.99 11.53
CA LEU A 209 7.13 -11.30 11.78
C LEU A 209 7.02 -10.49 13.06
N GLU A 210 8.13 -10.39 13.79
CA GLU A 210 8.24 -9.38 14.83
C GLU A 210 8.10 -7.99 14.21
N ARG A 211 7.37 -7.11 14.91
CA ARG A 211 7.22 -5.72 14.45
C ARG A 211 8.59 -5.05 14.45
N SER A 212 8.89 -4.39 13.34
CA SER A 212 10.11 -3.59 13.23
C SER A 212 10.08 -2.45 14.25
N SER A 213 11.19 -2.22 14.95
CA SER A 213 11.36 -1.06 15.83
C SER A 213 11.35 0.27 15.06
N GLU A 214 11.82 0.25 13.80
CA GLU A 214 11.89 1.44 12.94
C GLU A 214 10.58 1.70 12.20
N MET A 215 9.94 0.63 11.71
CA MET A 215 8.72 0.66 10.90
C MET A 215 7.63 -0.24 11.51
N PRO A 216 7.12 0.06 12.72
CA PRO A 216 6.16 -0.77 13.41
C PRO A 216 4.78 -0.87 12.73
N VAL A 217 4.44 0.03 11.81
CA VAL A 217 3.15 0.02 11.10
C VAL A 217 3.25 -0.36 9.62
N THR A 218 4.46 -0.59 9.10
CA THR A 218 4.71 -0.94 7.69
C THR A 218 5.50 -2.25 7.58
N LEU A 219 4.99 -3.18 6.77
CA LEU A 219 5.75 -4.32 6.30
C LEU A 219 6.58 -3.92 5.07
N ASP A 220 7.92 -4.03 5.15
CA ASP A 220 8.81 -3.90 3.99
C ASP A 220 9.22 -5.31 3.50
N LEU A 221 8.64 -5.76 2.38
CA LEU A 221 8.91 -7.09 1.84
C LEU A 221 10.37 -7.29 1.44
N ARG A 222 11.12 -6.20 1.20
CA ARG A 222 12.55 -6.27 0.84
C ARG A 222 13.44 -6.71 2.01
N ARG A 223 12.93 -6.63 3.24
CA ARG A 223 13.65 -7.09 4.45
C ARG A 223 13.47 -8.59 4.70
N LEU A 224 12.66 -9.26 3.89
CA LEU A 224 12.50 -10.70 3.97
C LEU A 224 13.69 -11.41 3.32
N PRO A 225 14.14 -12.54 3.88
CA PRO A 225 15.07 -13.41 3.16
C PRO A 225 14.46 -13.82 1.84
N LEU A 226 15.27 -13.86 0.79
CA LEU A 226 14.89 -14.51 -0.47
C LEU A 226 14.56 -15.97 -0.15
N GLN A 227 13.36 -16.41 -0.53
CA GLN A 227 12.95 -17.81 -0.44
C GLN A 227 13.42 -18.58 -1.67
#